data_AF-A0A810NNA0-F1
#
_entry.id   AF-A0A810NNA0-F1
#
_cell.length_a   1.000
_cell.length_b   1.000
_cell.length_c   1.000
_cell.angle_alpha   90.00
_cell.angle_beta   90.00
_cell.angle_gamma   90.00
#
_symmetry.space_group_name_H-M   'P 1'
#
loop_
_entity.id
_entity.type
_entity.pdbx_description
1 polymer ?
#
loop_
_entity_poly.entity_id
_entity_poly.type
_entity_poly.pdbx_seq_one_letter_code
_entity_poly.pdbx_strand_id
1 'polypeptide(L)'
;MSRSEPMTSGEQLSRRDVTTRGDRPSRGDLRRPRGRGIHRAPSAAARLLQLTCVVPVLRLARATAPPRPLFAAGVWPGRPSAARVMRPARDAAAVAVVCALLAVPAACGGPEAAPAAQAPASGEASPAAAMPWPWSAASATACPQPTVTVGDAGELADALDDAKPGDSIRLRDGVYRGRFTAEEPGTKDRPIHLCGGPGAVLDGGGTSKGYALHLDGADHWRLTGFTVRNAQKGVMLDDTSHAVLTELTVEHVGDEAIHLRRFSSDNVVQTSTVRDTGLRKPSYGEGIYIGTAKSNWCDLTGCKPDRSDRNVIRGNRISDTTAEPVDIKEGTTGGQLTGNTFDGAAMTGSYADSWVDVKGNGWLIKGNTGRNSRGDGFQTHRAADGWGDDNVFTANTADVDGPGLGFHLTPVADNVVACDNTVTRAAEGFANTDCRRTW
;
A
#
# COMPACT_ATOMS: atom_id res chain seq x y z
N MET A 1 18.70 -24.37 -61.51
CA MET A 1 17.66 -25.41 -61.64
C MET A 1 16.52 -25.07 -60.69
N SER A 2 15.29 -25.04 -61.22
CA SER A 2 13.96 -24.84 -60.57
C SER A 2 13.72 -23.48 -59.85
N ARG A 3 12.94 -22.52 -60.38
CA ARG A 3 11.46 -22.43 -60.63
C ARG A 3 10.65 -22.58 -59.32
N SER A 4 9.71 -21.70 -58.93
CA SER A 4 8.69 -20.99 -59.75
C SER A 4 8.05 -19.78 -59.00
N GLU A 5 7.71 -18.73 -59.76
CA GLU A 5 6.79 -17.60 -59.50
C GLU A 5 5.46 -17.81 -60.32
N PRO A 6 4.48 -16.88 -60.45
CA PRO A 6 3.78 -15.96 -59.51
C PRO A 6 2.23 -15.83 -59.75
N MET A 7 1.62 -14.90 -59.00
CA MET A 7 0.44 -14.02 -59.23
C MET A 7 -0.60 -14.27 -60.35
N THR A 8 -1.88 -13.99 -60.03
CA THR A 8 -2.95 -13.68 -60.99
C THR A 8 -3.79 -12.46 -60.57
N SER A 9 -4.05 -11.59 -61.55
CA SER A 9 -4.97 -10.43 -61.55
C SER A 9 -6.16 -10.65 -62.50
N GLY A 10 -7.23 -9.86 -62.36
CA GLY A 10 -8.33 -9.65 -63.33
C GLY A 10 -9.68 -9.55 -62.61
N GLU A 11 -10.32 -8.39 -62.37
CA GLU A 11 -10.94 -7.40 -63.28
C GLU A 11 -12.22 -7.92 -63.99
N GLN A 12 -13.41 -7.42 -63.59
CA GLN A 12 -14.32 -6.63 -64.46
C GLN A 12 -15.71 -6.34 -63.86
N LEU A 13 -16.16 -5.12 -64.16
CA LEU A 13 -17.45 -4.49 -63.89
C LEU A 13 -18.60 -5.03 -64.75
N SER A 14 -19.84 -4.90 -64.26
CA SER A 14 -21.01 -4.69 -65.12
C SER A 14 -22.08 -3.82 -64.42
N ARG A 15 -22.43 -2.71 -65.07
CA ARG A 15 -23.56 -1.81 -64.77
C ARG A 15 -24.86 -2.39 -65.32
N ARG A 16 -26.00 -2.08 -64.69
CA ARG A 16 -27.26 -1.71 -65.37
C ARG A 16 -28.22 -1.00 -64.41
N ASP A 17 -28.73 0.14 -64.90
CA ASP A 17 -29.77 1.01 -64.35
C ASP A 17 -31.17 0.35 -64.27
N VAL A 18 -32.06 0.88 -63.43
CA VAL A 18 -33.31 1.59 -63.82
C VAL A 18 -34.23 1.86 -62.60
N THR A 19 -34.82 3.05 -62.66
CA THR A 19 -35.72 3.83 -61.79
C THR A 19 -37.13 3.30 -61.50
N THR A 20 -37.74 3.71 -60.36
CA THR A 20 -39.10 4.36 -60.17
C THR A 20 -39.43 4.45 -58.66
N ARG A 21 -39.63 5.62 -57.99
CA ARG A 21 -40.77 6.59 -57.89
C ARG A 21 -42.03 6.12 -57.11
N GLY A 22 -42.46 6.94 -56.13
CA GLY A 22 -43.80 7.01 -55.49
C GLY A 22 -43.99 6.11 -54.26
N ASP A 23 -44.64 6.46 -53.13
CA ASP A 23 -45.47 7.60 -52.75
C ASP A 23 -45.61 7.66 -51.20
N ARG A 24 -45.88 8.88 -50.68
CA ARG A 24 -46.47 9.11 -49.34
C ARG A 24 -47.98 8.83 -49.38
N PRO A 25 -48.63 8.64 -48.22
CA PRO A 25 -49.63 9.66 -47.86
C PRO A 25 -49.64 10.05 -46.37
N SER A 26 -50.33 11.16 -46.12
CA SER A 26 -50.43 11.91 -44.88
C SER A 26 -51.80 11.78 -44.19
N ARG A 27 -51.78 11.94 -42.86
CA ARG A 27 -52.80 12.50 -41.94
C ARG A 27 -54.14 11.78 -41.71
N GLY A 28 -54.43 11.57 -40.43
CA GLY A 28 -55.75 11.38 -39.86
C GLY A 28 -55.73 11.70 -38.36
N ASP A 29 -56.39 12.79 -37.99
CA ASP A 29 -56.53 13.41 -36.66
C ASP A 29 -57.78 12.84 -35.96
N LEU A 30 -57.72 12.42 -34.69
CA LEU A 30 -58.92 12.14 -33.86
C LEU A 30 -58.62 12.19 -32.35
N ARG A 31 -59.01 13.32 -31.75
CA ARG A 31 -59.72 13.55 -30.46
C ARG A 31 -59.36 12.74 -29.19
N ARG A 32 -59.07 13.52 -28.13
CA ARG A 32 -59.04 13.19 -26.69
C ARG A 32 -60.30 12.47 -26.16
N PRO A 33 -60.19 11.81 -24.99
CA PRO A 33 -60.85 12.37 -23.82
C PRO A 33 -59.98 12.42 -22.54
N ARG A 34 -60.52 13.18 -21.57
CA ARG A 34 -59.94 13.62 -20.30
C ARG A 34 -59.75 12.46 -19.31
N GLY A 35 -58.61 12.45 -18.61
CA GLY A 35 -58.40 11.68 -17.38
C GLY A 35 -57.74 12.57 -16.33
N ARG A 36 -58.46 12.84 -15.24
CA ARG A 36 -57.96 13.53 -14.04
C ARG A 36 -56.96 12.62 -13.33
N GLY A 37 -55.73 13.08 -13.13
CA GLY A 37 -54.72 12.46 -12.29
C GLY A 37 -54.14 13.51 -11.36
N ILE A 38 -54.31 13.30 -10.06
CA ILE A 38 -54.00 14.22 -8.98
C ILE A 38 -52.47 14.25 -8.78
N HIS A 39 -51.83 15.41 -9.00
CA HIS A 39 -50.46 15.63 -8.57
C HIS A 39 -50.43 15.76 -7.04
N ARG A 40 -49.92 14.73 -6.36
CA ARG A 40 -49.42 14.86 -4.98
C ARG A 40 -48.03 15.51 -5.03
N ALA A 41 -47.92 16.68 -4.42
CA ALA A 41 -46.65 17.28 -4.05
C ALA A 41 -45.93 16.40 -3.00
N PRO A 42 -44.58 16.30 -3.04
CA PRO A 42 -43.85 15.82 -1.89
C PRO A 42 -43.82 16.90 -0.80
N SER A 43 -44.28 16.50 0.37
CA SER A 43 -44.35 17.26 1.61
C SER A 43 -42.96 17.61 2.15
N ALA A 44 -42.75 18.90 2.40
CA ALA A 44 -41.74 19.41 3.31
C ALA A 44 -42.14 19.09 4.76
N ALA A 45 -41.31 18.35 5.50
CA ALA A 45 -41.26 18.36 6.96
C ALA A 45 -40.04 17.55 7.44
N ALA A 46 -38.88 18.21 7.55
CA ALA A 46 -37.83 17.77 8.46
C ALA A 46 -37.58 18.93 9.44
N ARG A 47 -38.05 18.74 10.68
CA ARG A 47 -37.79 19.64 11.81
C ARG A 47 -36.29 19.63 12.11
N LEU A 48 -35.63 20.77 11.89
CA LEU A 48 -34.32 21.04 12.47
C LEU A 48 -34.50 21.33 13.97
N LEU A 49 -33.99 20.45 14.84
CA LEU A 49 -33.69 20.83 16.22
C LEU A 49 -32.39 21.65 16.19
N GLN A 50 -32.49 22.96 16.40
CA GLN A 50 -31.34 23.78 16.77
C GLN A 50 -31.03 23.52 18.25
N LEU A 51 -29.97 22.75 18.54
CA LEU A 51 -29.26 22.87 19.81
C LEU A 51 -28.16 23.92 19.64
N THR A 52 -28.35 25.06 20.28
CA THR A 52 -27.29 26.05 20.53
C THR A 52 -26.31 25.47 21.55
N CYS A 53 -25.14 25.03 21.09
CA CYS A 53 -23.97 24.87 21.95
C CYS A 53 -23.14 26.16 21.89
N VAL A 54 -23.16 26.90 23.00
CA VAL A 54 -22.25 28.02 23.27
C VAL A 54 -20.88 27.41 23.58
N VAL A 55 -19.90 27.63 22.72
CA VAL A 55 -18.48 27.31 23.00
C VAL A 55 -17.78 28.59 23.42
N PRO A 56 -17.15 28.67 24.61
CA PRO A 56 -16.37 29.83 24.99
C PRO A 56 -15.07 29.89 24.19
N VAL A 57 -14.82 31.03 23.55
CA VAL A 57 -13.57 31.37 22.88
C VAL A 57 -12.49 31.57 23.95
N LEU A 58 -11.60 30.59 24.10
CA LEU A 58 -10.35 30.77 24.85
C LEU A 58 -9.33 31.47 23.93
N ARG A 59 -9.07 32.75 24.20
CA ARG A 59 -7.95 33.51 23.61
C ARG A 59 -6.64 32.93 24.12
N LEU A 60 -5.88 32.23 23.28
CA LEU A 60 -4.45 32.02 23.54
C LEU A 60 -3.68 33.30 23.20
N ALA A 61 -3.06 33.88 24.23
CA ALA A 61 -2.10 34.96 24.10
C ALA A 61 -0.83 34.47 23.38
N ARG A 62 -0.37 35.24 22.39
CA ARG A 62 0.93 35.07 21.74
C ARG A 62 2.04 35.32 22.76
N ALA A 63 2.85 34.30 23.04
CA ALA A 63 4.13 34.47 23.73
C ALA A 63 5.18 34.96 22.71
N THR A 64 5.74 36.13 22.97
CA THR A 64 6.86 36.73 22.23
C THR A 64 8.18 36.14 22.70
N ALA A 65 9.03 35.72 21.76
CA ALA A 65 10.39 35.26 22.04
C ALA A 65 11.33 36.45 22.34
N PRO A 66 12.28 36.33 23.29
CA PRO A 66 13.31 37.34 23.51
C PRO A 66 14.51 37.17 22.54
N PRO A 67 15.26 38.25 22.23
CA PRO A 67 16.31 38.24 21.22
C PRO A 67 17.63 37.65 21.72
N ARG A 68 18.39 37.06 20.79
CA ARG A 68 19.78 36.59 20.94
C ARG A 68 20.77 37.77 20.98
N PRO A 69 21.85 37.73 21.77
CA PRO A 69 22.99 38.60 21.56
C PRO A 69 24.00 37.97 20.57
N LEU A 70 24.55 38.82 19.72
CA LEU A 70 25.76 38.60 18.92
C LEU A 70 26.99 38.93 19.76
N PHE A 71 28.00 38.06 19.81
CA PHE A 71 29.39 38.47 20.00
C PHE A 71 30.35 37.53 19.28
N ALA A 72 31.44 38.13 18.81
CA ALA A 72 32.36 37.65 17.80
C ALA A 72 33.58 36.89 18.35
N ALA A 73 34.17 36.11 17.43
CA ALA A 73 35.55 35.61 17.28
C ALA A 73 36.57 35.73 18.44
N GLY A 74 37.25 34.60 18.70
CA GLY A 74 38.52 34.51 19.43
C GLY A 74 39.19 33.14 19.23
N VAL A 75 40.48 33.12 18.90
CA VAL A 75 41.27 32.03 18.27
C VAL A 75 42.23 31.35 19.29
N TRP A 76 42.27 30.00 19.31
CA TRP A 76 43.38 29.04 19.62
C TRP A 76 43.90 28.83 21.08
N PRO A 77 44.75 27.80 21.39
CA PRO A 77 44.37 26.40 21.70
C PRO A 77 45.03 25.84 23.00
N GLY A 78 44.68 24.63 23.46
CA GLY A 78 45.43 23.98 24.55
C GLY A 78 44.89 22.61 24.99
N ARG A 79 45.79 21.62 25.06
CA ARG A 79 45.59 20.17 25.29
C ARG A 79 45.41 19.77 26.78
N PRO A 80 45.11 18.49 27.08
CA PRO A 80 44.40 18.07 28.30
C PRO A 80 45.32 17.63 29.46
N SER A 81 44.79 17.65 30.69
CA SER A 81 45.36 16.93 31.84
C SER A 81 44.30 16.11 32.56
N ALA A 82 44.72 14.90 32.92
CA ALA A 82 43.94 13.83 33.53
C ALA A 82 43.81 13.97 35.06
N ALA A 83 42.87 13.16 35.58
CA ALA A 83 42.77 12.59 36.92
C ALA A 83 42.42 13.52 38.09
N ARG A 84 41.29 13.26 38.76
CA ARG A 84 41.23 12.32 39.91
C ARG A 84 39.79 12.10 40.40
N VAL A 85 39.61 10.90 40.92
CA VAL A 85 38.42 10.32 41.57
C VAL A 85 38.15 10.99 42.92
N MET A 86 36.88 11.29 43.22
CA MET A 86 36.29 11.09 44.55
C MET A 86 34.75 11.16 44.49
N ARG A 87 34.08 10.10 44.96
CA ARG A 87 32.67 10.06 45.42
C ARG A 87 32.56 10.81 46.76
N PRO A 88 31.40 11.36 47.21
CA PRO A 88 30.11 10.66 47.46
C PRO A 88 28.89 11.56 47.08
N ALA A 89 27.60 11.35 47.37
CA ALA A 89 26.82 10.45 48.19
C ALA A 89 25.42 10.30 47.54
N ARG A 90 24.66 9.30 47.99
CA ARG A 90 23.24 9.07 47.66
C ARG A 90 22.37 10.15 48.30
N ASP A 91 21.33 10.59 47.62
CA ASP A 91 20.00 10.82 48.21
C ASP A 91 18.94 10.92 47.11
N ALA A 92 17.96 10.00 47.17
CA ALA A 92 16.80 9.93 46.29
C ALA A 92 15.59 10.45 47.08
N ALA A 93 14.95 11.52 46.59
CA ALA A 93 13.69 12.01 47.13
C ALA A 93 12.53 11.27 46.43
N ALA A 94 11.83 10.44 47.19
CA ALA A 94 10.57 9.82 46.82
C ALA A 94 9.42 10.81 47.07
N VAL A 95 8.54 11.00 46.09
CA VAL A 95 7.27 11.71 46.24
C VAL A 95 6.17 10.68 46.47
N ALA A 96 5.59 10.68 47.67
CA ALA A 96 4.46 9.86 48.06
C ALA A 96 3.14 10.56 47.68
N VAL A 97 2.25 9.84 46.99
CA VAL A 97 0.85 10.24 46.79
C VAL A 97 -0.02 9.45 47.75
N VAL A 98 -0.77 10.18 48.57
CA VAL A 98 -1.77 9.68 49.53
C VAL A 98 -3.10 9.52 48.81
N CYS A 99 -3.71 8.33 48.86
CA CYS A 99 -5.13 8.14 48.56
C CYS A 99 -5.85 7.62 49.82
N ALA A 100 -6.85 8.39 50.25
CA ALA A 100 -7.65 8.14 51.44
C ALA A 100 -8.70 7.04 51.20
N LEU A 101 -8.84 6.17 52.21
CA LEU A 101 -9.89 5.18 52.37
C LEU A 101 -11.19 5.83 52.87
N LEU A 102 -12.32 5.47 52.26
CA LEU A 102 -13.63 5.54 52.89
C LEU A 102 -14.31 4.17 52.74
N ALA A 103 -14.67 3.58 53.88
CA ALA A 103 -15.41 2.34 54.00
C ALA A 103 -16.76 2.62 54.67
N VAL A 104 -17.84 2.04 54.13
CA VAL A 104 -19.10 1.74 54.85
C VAL A 104 -19.68 0.42 54.27
N PRO A 105 -20.26 -0.48 55.09
CA PRO A 105 -20.43 -1.90 54.76
C PRO A 105 -21.87 -2.32 54.44
N ALA A 106 -22.03 -3.46 53.74
CA ALA A 106 -23.22 -4.32 53.75
C ALA A 106 -22.78 -5.71 53.23
N ALA A 107 -22.70 -6.73 54.10
CA ALA A 107 -23.77 -7.65 54.50
C ALA A 107 -23.70 -8.98 53.70
N CYS A 108 -23.63 -10.07 54.45
CA CYS A 108 -23.33 -11.43 54.01
C CYS A 108 -24.45 -12.06 53.16
N GLY A 109 -24.05 -12.77 52.11
CA GLY A 109 -24.84 -13.78 51.39
C GLY A 109 -23.86 -14.78 50.78
N GLY A 110 -24.03 -16.08 51.07
CA GLY A 110 -23.08 -17.15 50.74
C GLY A 110 -22.99 -17.48 49.25
N PRO A 111 -21.99 -18.29 48.83
CA PRO A 111 -21.80 -18.62 47.43
C PRO A 111 -22.79 -19.70 46.99
N GLU A 112 -23.69 -19.32 46.08
CA GLU A 112 -24.44 -20.26 45.26
C GLU A 112 -23.51 -20.80 44.16
N ALA A 113 -23.42 -22.13 44.07
CA ALA A 113 -22.53 -22.82 43.14
C ALA A 113 -22.98 -22.57 41.69
N ALA A 114 -22.24 -21.72 40.98
CA ALA A 114 -22.36 -21.57 39.54
C ALA A 114 -21.79 -22.83 38.84
N PRO A 115 -22.47 -23.39 37.83
CA PRO A 115 -21.99 -24.57 37.12
C PRO A 115 -20.70 -24.25 36.37
N ALA A 116 -19.74 -25.18 36.45
CA ALA A 116 -18.44 -25.10 35.79
C ALA A 116 -18.59 -24.79 34.30
N ALA A 117 -18.10 -23.61 33.89
CA ALA A 117 -17.89 -23.29 32.49
C ALA A 117 -16.84 -24.25 31.94
N GLN A 118 -17.27 -25.11 31.01
CA GLN A 118 -16.40 -25.99 30.25
C GLN A 118 -15.33 -25.15 29.54
N ALA A 119 -14.07 -25.54 29.71
CA ALA A 119 -12.97 -25.04 28.90
C ALA A 119 -13.33 -25.23 27.41
N PRO A 120 -13.12 -24.22 26.54
CA PRO A 120 -13.23 -24.49 25.11
C PRO A 120 -12.15 -25.51 24.77
N ALA A 121 -12.58 -26.60 24.16
CA ALA A 121 -11.70 -27.61 23.59
C ALA A 121 -10.68 -26.91 22.69
N SER A 122 -9.43 -27.36 22.80
CA SER A 122 -8.35 -27.10 21.86
C SER A 122 -8.86 -27.21 20.43
N GLY A 123 -9.12 -26.05 19.81
CA GLY A 123 -9.40 -25.98 18.38
C GLY A 123 -8.14 -26.40 17.66
N GLU A 124 -8.22 -27.51 16.93
CA GLU A 124 -7.24 -27.85 15.91
C GLU A 124 -7.02 -26.63 15.03
N ALA A 125 -5.74 -26.25 14.85
CA ALA A 125 -5.34 -25.19 13.94
C ALA A 125 -6.02 -25.43 12.60
N SER A 126 -6.94 -24.54 12.25
CA SER A 126 -7.59 -24.56 10.95
C SER A 126 -6.48 -24.35 9.92
N PRO A 127 -6.25 -25.27 8.97
CA PRO A 127 -5.26 -25.03 7.93
C PRO A 127 -5.67 -23.73 7.26
N ALA A 128 -4.77 -22.75 7.25
CA ALA A 128 -4.94 -21.49 6.53
C ALA A 128 -5.57 -21.81 5.17
N ALA A 129 -6.89 -21.57 5.08
CA ALA A 129 -7.66 -21.95 3.94
C ALA A 129 -7.04 -21.22 2.77
N ALA A 130 -6.47 -21.97 1.83
CA ALA A 130 -6.00 -21.43 0.57
C ALA A 130 -7.19 -20.72 -0.07
N MET A 131 -7.30 -19.40 0.15
CA MET A 131 -8.37 -18.57 -0.37
C MET A 131 -8.40 -18.79 -1.88
N PRO A 132 -9.47 -19.36 -2.45
CA PRO A 132 -9.53 -19.62 -3.89
C PRO A 132 -9.44 -18.28 -4.63
N TRP A 133 -8.41 -18.15 -5.46
CA TRP A 133 -7.99 -16.93 -6.13
C TRP A 133 -8.98 -16.59 -7.27
N PRO A 134 -9.67 -15.44 -7.25
CA PRO A 134 -10.50 -15.05 -8.39
C PRO A 134 -9.73 -14.30 -9.50
N TRP A 135 -8.44 -13.95 -9.32
CA TRP A 135 -7.65 -13.33 -10.38
C TRP A 135 -6.53 -14.21 -10.91
N SER A 136 -6.81 -14.85 -12.05
CA SER A 136 -5.75 -15.33 -12.93
C SER A 136 -4.86 -14.14 -13.33
N ALA A 137 -3.53 -14.34 -13.34
CA ALA A 137 -2.58 -13.31 -13.77
C ALA A 137 -2.93 -12.76 -15.17
N ALA A 138 -3.54 -13.57 -16.03
CA ALA A 138 -3.99 -13.19 -17.37
C ALA A 138 -5.16 -12.17 -17.39
N SER A 139 -6.05 -12.18 -16.39
CA SER A 139 -7.16 -11.22 -16.32
C SER A 139 -6.72 -9.83 -15.83
N ALA A 140 -5.57 -9.74 -15.17
CA ALA A 140 -5.01 -8.48 -14.66
C ALA A 140 -4.28 -7.68 -15.74
N THR A 141 -3.75 -8.33 -16.78
CA THR A 141 -2.92 -7.69 -17.83
C THR A 141 -3.73 -7.10 -19.00
N ALA A 142 -5.03 -7.41 -19.09
CA ALA A 142 -5.83 -6.98 -20.23
C ALA A 142 -6.28 -5.52 -20.11
N CYS A 143 -5.70 -4.64 -20.93
CA CYS A 143 -6.24 -3.31 -21.17
C CYS A 143 -7.42 -3.37 -22.14
N PRO A 144 -8.62 -2.93 -21.75
CA PRO A 144 -9.78 -2.86 -22.64
C PRO A 144 -9.56 -1.91 -23.83
N GLN A 145 -10.53 -1.89 -24.74
CA GLN A 145 -10.58 -0.83 -25.75
C GLN A 145 -10.72 0.52 -25.05
N PRO A 146 -9.88 1.52 -25.41
CA PRO A 146 -9.87 2.80 -24.72
C PRO A 146 -11.18 3.56 -24.93
N THR A 147 -11.74 4.10 -23.85
CA THR A 147 -12.80 5.11 -23.90
C THR A 147 -12.22 6.50 -24.16
N VAL A 148 -10.99 6.73 -23.70
CA VAL A 148 -10.22 7.95 -23.96
C VAL A 148 -8.75 7.61 -24.19
N THR A 149 -8.08 8.36 -25.06
CA THR A 149 -6.63 8.27 -25.28
C THR A 149 -6.03 9.65 -25.05
N VAL A 150 -5.02 9.71 -24.18
CA VAL A 150 -4.36 10.95 -23.77
C VAL A 150 -2.91 10.96 -24.24
N GLY A 151 -2.39 12.12 -24.61
CA GLY A 151 -1.04 12.34 -25.13
C GLY A 151 -0.21 13.31 -24.31
N ASP A 152 -0.80 14.02 -23.35
CA ASP A 152 -0.09 14.93 -22.46
C ASP A 152 -0.66 14.98 -21.03
N ALA A 153 0.01 15.72 -20.17
CA ALA A 153 -0.33 15.84 -18.75
C ALA A 153 -1.68 16.51 -18.49
N GLY A 154 -2.10 17.47 -19.31
CA GLY A 154 -3.38 18.14 -19.15
C GLY A 154 -4.52 17.18 -19.47
N GLU A 155 -4.42 16.50 -20.62
CA GLU A 155 -5.40 15.49 -21.03
C GLU A 155 -5.49 14.33 -20.03
N LEU A 156 -4.37 13.91 -19.44
CA LEU A 156 -4.39 12.89 -18.39
C LEU A 156 -5.09 13.38 -17.12
N ALA A 157 -4.81 14.61 -16.66
CA ALA A 157 -5.48 15.16 -15.49
C ALA A 157 -6.99 15.23 -15.71
N ASP A 158 -7.43 15.79 -16.83
CA ASP A 158 -8.85 15.89 -17.19
C ASP A 158 -9.50 14.49 -17.27
N ALA A 159 -8.81 13.49 -17.85
CA ALA A 159 -9.32 12.13 -17.95
C ALA A 159 -9.44 11.41 -16.60
N LEU A 160 -8.57 11.72 -15.63
CA LEU A 160 -8.65 11.17 -14.27
C LEU A 160 -9.80 11.82 -13.48
N ASP A 161 -9.99 13.13 -13.63
CA ASP A 161 -11.08 13.88 -12.98
C ASP A 161 -12.46 13.46 -13.53
N ASP A 162 -12.56 13.15 -14.83
CA ASP A 162 -13.81 12.74 -15.49
C ASP A 162 -14.10 11.23 -15.43
N ALA A 163 -13.20 10.44 -14.84
CA ALA A 163 -13.23 8.98 -14.87
C ALA A 163 -14.51 8.40 -14.24
N LYS A 164 -15.09 7.39 -14.88
CA LYS A 164 -16.28 6.68 -14.40
C LYS A 164 -16.05 5.17 -14.45
N PRO A 165 -16.75 4.38 -13.60
CA PRO A 165 -16.65 2.93 -13.61
C PRO A 165 -16.69 2.34 -15.04
N GLY A 166 -15.70 1.54 -15.43
CA GLY A 166 -15.62 0.91 -16.75
C GLY A 166 -14.90 1.74 -17.82
N ASP A 167 -14.45 2.95 -17.50
CA ASP A 167 -13.59 3.72 -18.40
C ASP A 167 -12.22 3.07 -18.56
N SER A 168 -11.63 3.26 -19.74
CA SER A 168 -10.28 2.84 -20.06
C SER A 168 -9.52 4.01 -20.68
N ILE A 169 -8.61 4.57 -19.87
CA ILE A 169 -7.73 5.67 -20.22
C ILE A 169 -6.44 5.06 -20.80
N ARG A 170 -6.20 5.30 -22.09
CA ARG A 170 -4.95 4.90 -22.75
C ARG A 170 -3.95 6.06 -22.76
N LEU A 171 -2.82 5.85 -22.13
CA LEU A 171 -1.62 6.68 -22.26
C LEU A 171 -0.93 6.37 -23.60
N ARG A 172 -0.60 7.41 -24.36
CA ARG A 172 0.40 7.32 -25.43
C ARG A 172 1.80 7.36 -24.82
N ASP A 173 2.79 6.88 -25.57
CA ASP A 173 4.18 7.09 -25.18
C ASP A 173 4.48 8.59 -25.13
N GLY A 174 5.17 9.03 -24.07
CA GLY A 174 5.36 10.43 -23.77
C GLY A 174 5.65 10.67 -22.30
N VAL A 175 6.12 11.88 -21.98
CA VAL A 175 6.38 12.30 -20.60
C VAL A 175 5.26 13.21 -20.12
N TYR A 176 4.49 12.71 -19.16
CA TYR A 176 3.41 13.40 -18.49
C TYR A 176 3.98 14.07 -17.24
N ARG A 177 4.42 15.32 -17.38
CA ARG A 177 4.97 16.09 -16.26
C ARG A 177 3.84 16.59 -15.37
N GLY A 178 3.79 16.11 -14.14
CA GLY A 178 2.73 16.45 -13.21
C GLY A 178 2.67 15.49 -12.05
N ARG A 179 1.80 15.80 -11.10
CA ARG A 179 1.38 14.88 -10.05
C ARG A 179 -0.10 14.62 -10.28
N PHE A 180 -0.46 13.36 -10.37
CA PHE A 180 -1.78 12.93 -10.80
C PHE A 180 -2.51 12.27 -9.65
N THR A 181 -3.79 12.59 -9.49
CA THR A 181 -4.66 11.97 -8.49
C THR A 181 -5.84 11.34 -9.22
N ALA A 182 -6.24 10.16 -8.80
CA ALA A 182 -7.52 9.56 -9.14
C ALA A 182 -8.33 9.41 -7.84
N GLU A 183 -9.55 9.94 -7.84
CA GLU A 183 -10.43 9.94 -6.66
C GLU A 183 -11.71 9.12 -6.93
N GLU A 184 -12.06 8.88 -8.18
CA GLU A 184 -13.30 8.21 -8.56
C GLU A 184 -13.18 6.68 -8.45
N PRO A 185 -14.02 6.00 -7.65
CA PRO A 185 -13.97 4.55 -7.54
C PRO A 185 -14.59 3.87 -8.76
N GLY A 186 -13.96 2.79 -9.22
CA GLY A 186 -14.58 1.81 -10.10
C GLY A 186 -15.50 0.86 -9.33
N THR A 187 -15.97 -0.20 -10.01
CA THR A 187 -16.65 -1.31 -9.34
C THR A 187 -16.04 -2.64 -9.73
N LYS A 188 -16.35 -3.70 -8.98
CA LYS A 188 -15.92 -5.07 -9.32
C LYS A 188 -16.21 -5.45 -10.77
N ASP A 189 -17.40 -5.11 -11.27
CA ASP A 189 -17.85 -5.47 -12.63
C ASP A 189 -17.44 -4.43 -13.68
N ARG A 190 -17.14 -3.20 -13.26
CA ARG A 190 -16.72 -2.09 -14.12
C ARG A 190 -15.51 -1.37 -13.49
N PRO A 191 -14.33 -2.00 -13.46
CA PRO A 191 -13.12 -1.34 -13.00
C PRO A 191 -12.74 -0.18 -13.92
N ILE A 192 -11.96 0.76 -13.40
CA ILE A 192 -11.38 1.85 -14.20
C ILE A 192 -9.95 1.46 -14.57
N HIS A 193 -9.57 1.65 -15.83
CA HIS A 193 -8.27 1.25 -16.34
C HIS A 193 -7.41 2.46 -16.72
N LEU A 194 -6.18 2.52 -16.23
CA LEU A 194 -5.12 3.40 -16.72
C LEU A 194 -4.03 2.53 -17.36
N CYS A 195 -3.88 2.67 -18.67
CA CYS A 195 -3.14 1.72 -19.50
C CYS A 195 -2.09 2.42 -20.35
N GLY A 196 -0.85 1.96 -20.30
CA GLY A 196 0.24 2.44 -21.14
C GLY A 196 1.30 1.36 -21.37
N GLY A 197 2.31 1.67 -22.18
CA GLY A 197 3.57 0.93 -22.16
C GLY A 197 4.60 1.67 -21.31
N PRO A 198 5.81 1.10 -21.10
CA PRO A 198 6.85 1.75 -20.30
C PRO A 198 7.34 3.09 -20.88
N GLY A 199 7.03 3.38 -22.16
CA GLY A 199 7.27 4.67 -22.80
C GLY A 199 6.29 5.78 -22.38
N ALA A 200 5.16 5.45 -21.77
CA ALA A 200 4.29 6.40 -21.08
C ALA A 200 4.83 6.64 -19.67
N VAL A 201 5.34 7.84 -19.41
CA VAL A 201 6.08 8.17 -18.18
C VAL A 201 5.33 9.24 -17.39
N LEU A 202 4.80 8.88 -16.23
CA LEU A 202 4.32 9.83 -15.24
C LEU A 202 5.51 10.38 -14.45
N ASP A 203 5.78 11.68 -14.58
CA ASP A 203 6.98 12.34 -14.06
C ASP A 203 6.60 13.43 -13.05
N GLY A 204 6.84 13.16 -11.75
CA GLY A 204 6.47 14.05 -10.64
C GLY A 204 7.29 15.35 -10.55
N GLY A 205 8.29 15.53 -11.43
CA GLY A 205 9.13 16.72 -11.55
C GLY A 205 10.26 16.86 -10.51
N GLY A 206 10.44 15.90 -9.60
CA GLY A 206 11.57 15.83 -8.68
C GLY A 206 11.31 15.01 -7.42
N THR A 207 12.37 14.52 -6.79
CA THR A 207 12.34 13.57 -5.66
C THR A 207 11.98 14.20 -4.31
N SER A 208 11.80 15.51 -4.22
CA SER A 208 11.71 16.20 -2.93
C SER A 208 10.31 16.27 -2.32
N LYS A 209 9.25 16.22 -3.14
CA LYS A 209 7.85 16.35 -2.65
C LYS A 209 6.79 15.65 -3.49
N GLY A 210 5.72 15.22 -2.81
CA GLY A 210 4.47 14.77 -3.42
C GLY A 210 4.55 13.41 -4.14
N TYR A 211 3.41 12.95 -4.61
CA TYR A 211 3.26 11.63 -5.22
C TYR A 211 3.16 11.78 -6.74
N ALA A 212 3.81 10.93 -7.52
CA ALA A 212 3.65 10.98 -8.97
C ALA A 212 2.22 10.56 -9.37
N LEU A 213 1.72 9.49 -8.76
CA LEU A 213 0.34 9.01 -8.89
C LEU A 213 -0.25 8.71 -7.51
N HIS A 214 -1.45 9.22 -7.24
CA HIS A 214 -2.20 8.99 -6.02
C HIS A 214 -3.57 8.40 -6.35
N LEU A 215 -3.89 7.22 -5.80
CA LEU A 215 -5.24 6.69 -5.73
C LEU A 215 -5.77 7.02 -4.33
N ASP A 216 -6.77 7.91 -4.23
CA ASP A 216 -7.34 8.37 -2.95
C ASP A 216 -8.82 8.03 -2.91
N GLY A 217 -9.21 6.97 -2.19
CA GLY A 217 -10.57 6.44 -2.26
C GLY A 217 -10.93 5.76 -3.59
N ALA A 218 -9.93 5.48 -4.43
CA ALA A 218 -10.11 5.04 -5.81
C ALA A 218 -10.12 3.50 -5.94
N ASP A 219 -11.19 2.88 -5.44
CA ASP A 219 -11.39 1.44 -5.49
C ASP A 219 -11.43 0.87 -6.92
N HIS A 220 -11.05 -0.40 -7.08
CA HIS A 220 -11.18 -1.15 -8.34
C HIS A 220 -10.47 -0.56 -9.56
N TRP A 221 -9.35 0.14 -9.37
CA TRP A 221 -8.50 0.58 -10.48
C TRP A 221 -7.58 -0.51 -11.04
N ARG A 222 -7.25 -0.42 -12.32
CA ARG A 222 -6.27 -1.28 -13.02
C ARG A 222 -5.20 -0.40 -13.64
N LEU A 223 -4.00 -0.42 -13.06
CA LEU A 223 -2.84 0.30 -13.55
C LEU A 223 -1.94 -0.69 -14.29
N THR A 224 -1.70 -0.46 -15.59
CA THR A 224 -1.00 -1.43 -16.44
C THR A 224 0.11 -0.79 -17.27
N GLY A 225 1.33 -1.31 -17.12
CA GLY A 225 2.41 -1.21 -18.10
C GLY A 225 3.26 0.07 -18.10
N PHE A 226 2.78 1.17 -17.51
CA PHE A 226 3.46 2.48 -17.62
C PHE A 226 4.57 2.70 -16.57
N THR A 227 5.36 3.74 -16.79
CA THR A 227 6.47 4.15 -15.91
C THR A 227 6.05 5.30 -14.99
N VAL A 228 6.51 5.27 -13.74
CA VAL A 228 6.31 6.31 -12.73
C VAL A 228 7.66 6.70 -12.15
N ARG A 229 8.00 8.00 -12.15
CA ARG A 229 9.30 8.46 -11.64
C ARG A 229 9.33 9.90 -11.14
N ASN A 230 10.48 10.28 -10.60
CA ASN A 230 10.80 11.66 -10.24
C ASN A 230 9.78 12.29 -9.28
N ALA A 231 9.44 11.58 -8.21
CA ALA A 231 8.55 12.08 -7.17
C ALA A 231 9.12 11.78 -5.78
N GLN A 232 8.59 12.41 -4.73
CA GLN A 232 8.93 11.97 -3.38
C GLN A 232 8.48 10.54 -3.17
N LYS A 233 7.25 10.20 -3.59
CA LYS A 233 6.74 8.84 -3.57
C LYS A 233 6.18 8.48 -4.92
N GLY A 234 6.34 7.24 -5.35
CA GLY A 234 5.91 6.82 -6.69
C GLY A 234 4.39 6.75 -6.81
N VAL A 235 3.83 5.59 -6.48
CA VAL A 235 2.38 5.31 -6.50
C VAL A 235 1.89 5.16 -5.06
N MET A 236 0.99 6.06 -4.65
CA MET A 236 0.37 6.04 -3.32
C MET A 236 -1.08 5.56 -3.44
N LEU A 237 -1.49 4.64 -2.57
CA LEU A 237 -2.88 4.22 -2.37
C LEU A 237 -3.28 4.61 -0.95
N ASP A 238 -4.26 5.51 -0.83
CA ASP A 238 -4.94 5.83 0.41
C ASP A 238 -6.41 5.40 0.28
N ASP A 239 -6.92 4.67 1.29
CA ASP A 239 -8.33 4.22 1.34
C ASP A 239 -8.80 3.54 0.05
N THR A 240 -7.90 2.78 -0.59
CA THR A 240 -8.12 2.18 -1.91
C THR A 240 -8.06 0.67 -1.83
N SER A 241 -9.11 0.01 -2.30
CA SER A 241 -9.24 -1.43 -2.27
C SER A 241 -9.47 -2.04 -3.65
N HIS A 242 -9.07 -3.31 -3.81
CA HIS A 242 -9.24 -4.06 -5.05
C HIS A 242 -8.59 -3.43 -6.29
N ALA A 243 -7.57 -2.59 -6.12
CA ALA A 243 -6.75 -2.10 -7.21
C ALA A 243 -5.75 -3.19 -7.66
N VAL A 244 -5.37 -3.14 -8.94
CA VAL A 244 -4.32 -3.99 -9.49
C VAL A 244 -3.29 -3.13 -10.19
N LEU A 245 -2.05 -3.20 -9.71
CA LEU A 245 -0.88 -2.56 -10.28
C LEU A 245 -0.05 -3.66 -10.94
N THR A 246 0.03 -3.65 -12.27
CA THR A 246 0.69 -4.71 -13.01
C THR A 246 1.63 -4.16 -14.07
N GLU A 247 2.80 -4.77 -14.21
CA GLU A 247 3.79 -4.41 -15.23
C GLU A 247 4.22 -2.95 -15.18
N LEU A 248 4.14 -2.32 -14.01
CA LEU A 248 4.63 -0.96 -13.82
C LEU A 248 6.15 -0.95 -13.72
N THR A 249 6.76 0.15 -14.13
CA THR A 249 8.13 0.51 -13.72
C THR A 249 8.06 1.70 -12.80
N VAL A 250 8.44 1.53 -11.53
CA VAL A 250 8.51 2.65 -10.56
C VAL A 250 9.98 2.88 -10.21
N GLU A 251 10.49 4.06 -10.55
CA GLU A 251 11.92 4.35 -10.43
C GLU A 251 12.24 5.79 -10.05
N HIS A 252 13.45 6.03 -9.54
CA HIS A 252 13.97 7.35 -9.25
C HIS A 252 13.04 8.16 -8.32
N VAL A 253 12.77 7.61 -7.15
CA VAL A 253 11.87 8.18 -6.15
C VAL A 253 12.63 8.60 -4.90
N GLY A 254 12.15 9.66 -4.25
CA GLY A 254 12.81 10.26 -3.09
C GLY A 254 12.73 9.41 -1.83
N ASP A 255 11.56 8.82 -1.60
CA ASP A 255 11.25 7.94 -0.49
C ASP A 255 10.80 6.58 -1.07
N GLU A 256 9.61 6.11 -0.72
CA GLU A 256 9.11 4.80 -1.10
C GLU A 256 8.45 4.79 -2.49
N ALA A 257 8.58 3.68 -3.21
CA ALA A 257 8.08 3.57 -4.57
C ALA A 257 6.57 3.29 -4.64
N ILE A 258 6.07 2.25 -3.97
CA ILE A 258 4.64 1.92 -3.93
C ILE A 258 4.20 1.81 -2.47
N HIS A 259 3.13 2.49 -2.09
CA HIS A 259 2.66 2.48 -0.70
C HIS A 259 1.14 2.23 -0.64
N LEU A 260 0.76 1.16 0.06
CA LEU A 260 -0.63 0.78 0.35
C LEU A 260 -0.97 1.20 1.78
N ARG A 261 -1.74 2.27 1.96
CA ARG A 261 -1.93 2.95 3.25
C ARG A 261 -3.39 3.29 3.51
N ARG A 262 -3.70 3.70 4.75
CA ARG A 262 -5.03 4.19 5.16
C ARG A 262 -6.12 3.17 4.82
N PHE A 263 -5.96 1.95 5.30
CA PHE A 263 -6.89 0.83 5.12
C PHE A 263 -6.98 0.25 3.69
N SER A 264 -6.03 0.59 2.81
CA SER A 264 -5.99 0.07 1.44
C SER A 264 -5.82 -1.45 1.42
N SER A 265 -6.89 -2.17 1.07
CA SER A 265 -6.99 -3.62 1.27
C SER A 265 -7.28 -4.39 -0.02
N ASP A 266 -6.97 -5.68 -0.03
CA ASP A 266 -7.33 -6.58 -1.13
C ASP A 266 -6.79 -6.12 -2.50
N ASN A 267 -5.68 -5.37 -2.50
CA ASN A 267 -5.00 -4.90 -3.71
C ASN A 267 -3.95 -5.92 -4.17
N VAL A 268 -3.57 -5.81 -5.45
CA VAL A 268 -2.51 -6.64 -6.04
C VAL A 268 -1.45 -5.75 -6.67
N VAL A 269 -0.19 -5.93 -6.26
CA VAL A 269 0.97 -5.38 -6.96
C VAL A 269 1.74 -6.56 -7.55
N GLN A 270 1.77 -6.66 -8.88
CA GLN A 270 2.35 -7.82 -9.52
C GLN A 270 3.19 -7.52 -10.75
N THR A 271 4.15 -8.41 -11.04
CA THR A 271 4.94 -8.42 -12.27
C THR A 271 5.53 -7.06 -12.63
N SER A 272 5.82 -6.22 -11.63
CA SER A 272 6.32 -4.85 -11.77
C SER A 272 7.80 -4.79 -11.43
N THR A 273 8.48 -3.76 -11.94
CA THR A 273 9.87 -3.44 -11.60
C THR A 273 9.91 -2.21 -10.71
N VAL A 274 10.54 -2.32 -9.54
CA VAL A 274 10.75 -1.23 -8.59
C VAL A 274 12.24 -1.06 -8.36
N ARG A 275 12.78 0.16 -8.51
CA ARG A 275 14.20 0.42 -8.27
C ARG A 275 14.52 1.88 -7.98
N ASP A 276 15.73 2.16 -7.50
CA ASP A 276 16.27 3.52 -7.34
C ASP A 276 15.39 4.39 -6.42
N THR A 277 15.20 3.93 -5.17
CA THR A 277 14.35 4.55 -4.16
C THR A 277 15.20 5.20 -3.04
N GLY A 278 14.58 6.06 -2.23
CA GLY A 278 15.27 6.68 -1.08
C GLY A 278 16.26 7.80 -1.42
N LEU A 279 16.15 8.39 -2.61
CA LEU A 279 17.03 9.46 -3.11
C LEU A 279 16.93 10.79 -2.33
N ARG A 280 15.88 10.96 -1.53
CA ARG A 280 15.64 12.12 -0.65
C ARG A 280 15.98 11.79 0.80
N LYS A 281 15.49 10.65 1.30
CA LYS A 281 15.79 10.17 2.65
C LYS A 281 16.02 8.66 2.61
N PRO A 282 17.28 8.20 2.72
CA PRO A 282 17.60 6.78 2.58
C PRO A 282 16.83 5.84 3.50
N SER A 283 16.44 6.32 4.69
CA SER A 283 15.66 5.53 5.66
C SER A 283 14.17 5.43 5.36
N TYR A 284 13.68 6.07 4.30
CA TYR A 284 12.32 5.94 3.79
C TYR A 284 12.34 5.43 2.35
N GLY A 285 13.41 4.74 1.96
CA GLY A 285 13.62 4.27 0.59
C GLY A 285 13.09 2.87 0.36
N GLU A 286 11.92 2.52 0.90
CA GLU A 286 11.35 1.18 0.72
C GLU A 286 10.89 0.98 -0.73
N GLY A 287 10.97 -0.25 -1.24
CA GLY A 287 10.43 -0.57 -2.55
C GLY A 287 8.89 -0.56 -2.52
N ILE A 288 8.32 -1.48 -1.74
CA ILE A 288 6.88 -1.58 -1.53
C ILE A 288 6.59 -1.54 -0.02
N TYR A 289 5.74 -0.59 0.39
CA TYR A 289 5.38 -0.33 1.78
C TYR A 289 3.89 -0.65 2.00
N ILE A 290 3.55 -1.47 2.99
CA ILE A 290 2.17 -1.86 3.27
C ILE A 290 1.78 -1.49 4.71
N GLY A 291 0.67 -0.76 4.85
CA GLY A 291 0.17 -0.19 6.11
C GLY A 291 0.92 1.09 6.48
N THR A 292 0.88 1.47 7.75
CA THR A 292 1.72 2.55 8.29
C THR A 292 2.23 2.20 9.67
N ALA A 293 3.42 2.69 10.00
CA ALA A 293 3.97 2.59 11.34
C ALA A 293 3.00 3.15 12.39
N LYS A 294 2.96 2.52 13.58
CA LYS A 294 2.11 2.88 14.73
C LYS A 294 2.21 4.34 15.13
N SER A 295 3.40 4.93 14.99
CA SER A 295 3.64 6.34 15.27
C SER A 295 2.73 7.28 14.47
N ASN A 296 2.22 6.84 13.32
CA ASN A 296 1.43 7.64 12.41
C ASN A 296 -0.07 7.34 12.48
N TRP A 297 -0.51 6.35 13.28
CA TRP A 297 -1.92 5.93 13.31
C TRP A 297 -2.85 7.06 13.76
N CYS A 298 -2.44 7.90 14.69
CA CYS A 298 -3.28 9.02 15.12
C CYS A 298 -3.50 10.07 14.02
N ASP A 299 -2.46 10.33 13.22
CA ASP A 299 -2.54 11.33 12.15
C ASP A 299 -3.25 10.80 10.90
N LEU A 300 -3.16 9.50 10.62
CA LEU A 300 -3.62 8.91 9.36
C LEU A 300 -4.91 8.09 9.47
N THR A 301 -5.14 7.43 10.59
CA THR A 301 -6.19 6.40 10.75
C THR A 301 -7.04 6.60 12.01
N GLY A 302 -7.01 7.78 12.62
CA GLY A 302 -7.79 8.09 13.81
C GLY A 302 -7.38 7.25 15.02
N CYS A 303 -6.06 7.03 15.18
CA CYS A 303 -5.41 6.22 16.20
C CYS A 303 -5.73 4.71 16.13
N LYS A 304 -6.29 4.24 15.01
CA LYS A 304 -6.52 2.81 14.78
C LYS A 304 -5.35 2.21 14.02
N PRO A 305 -5.05 0.91 14.21
CA PRO A 305 -4.13 0.21 13.33
C PRO A 305 -4.51 0.37 11.86
N ASP A 306 -3.53 0.61 10.99
CA ASP A 306 -3.78 0.68 9.55
C ASP A 306 -4.03 -0.73 8.99
N ARG A 307 -5.32 -1.06 8.87
CA ARG A 307 -5.84 -2.33 8.34
C ARG A 307 -5.71 -2.41 6.82
N SER A 308 -4.51 -2.22 6.28
CA SER A 308 -4.19 -2.46 4.86
C SER A 308 -4.00 -3.96 4.62
N ASP A 309 -5.10 -4.70 4.77
CA ASP A 309 -5.13 -6.16 4.89
C ASP A 309 -5.24 -6.86 3.53
N ARG A 310 -4.84 -8.14 3.48
CA ARG A 310 -5.07 -9.05 2.32
C ARG A 310 -4.50 -8.54 0.99
N ASN A 311 -3.49 -7.67 1.05
CA ASN A 311 -2.76 -7.24 -0.13
C ASN A 311 -1.86 -8.38 -0.65
N VAL A 312 -1.73 -8.47 -1.97
CA VAL A 312 -0.91 -9.49 -2.66
C VAL A 312 0.21 -8.81 -3.43
N ILE A 313 1.44 -9.10 -3.05
CA ILE A 313 2.65 -8.62 -3.70
C ILE A 313 3.30 -9.81 -4.40
N ARG A 314 3.24 -9.88 -5.73
CA ARG A 314 3.60 -11.10 -6.47
C ARG A 314 4.46 -10.90 -7.71
N GLY A 315 5.55 -11.66 -7.82
CA GLY A 315 6.32 -11.73 -9.07
C GLY A 315 7.01 -10.41 -9.45
N ASN A 316 7.21 -9.50 -8.49
CA ASN A 316 7.89 -8.23 -8.73
C ASN A 316 9.41 -8.41 -8.69
N ARG A 317 10.12 -7.50 -9.35
CA ARG A 317 11.57 -7.35 -9.24
C ARG A 317 11.89 -6.05 -8.53
N ILE A 318 12.55 -6.15 -7.38
CA ILE A 318 12.84 -5.00 -6.52
C ILE A 318 14.34 -4.96 -6.24
N SER A 319 15.00 -3.87 -6.64
CA SER A 319 16.43 -3.66 -6.46
C SER A 319 16.73 -2.21 -6.17
N ASP A 320 17.99 -1.88 -5.88
CA ASP A 320 18.43 -0.49 -5.78
C ASP A 320 17.61 0.35 -4.78
N THR A 321 17.13 -0.30 -3.70
CA THR A 321 16.42 0.36 -2.60
C THR A 321 17.39 0.68 -1.47
N THR A 322 17.30 1.86 -0.89
CA THR A 322 18.17 2.24 0.24
C THR A 322 17.65 1.74 1.58
N ALA A 323 16.38 1.35 1.65
CA ALA A 323 15.74 0.63 2.76
C ALA A 323 15.21 -0.74 2.27
N GLU A 324 14.32 -1.38 3.02
CA GLU A 324 13.77 -2.69 2.71
C GLU A 324 13.09 -2.70 1.32
N PRO A 325 13.44 -3.64 0.43
CA PRO A 325 12.66 -3.94 -0.77
C PRO A 325 11.15 -4.06 -0.49
N VAL A 326 10.76 -4.73 0.60
CA VAL A 326 9.36 -4.76 1.07
C VAL A 326 9.29 -4.57 2.57
N ASP A 327 8.45 -3.63 3.02
CA ASP A 327 8.18 -3.41 4.44
C ASP A 327 6.69 -3.58 4.73
N ILE A 328 6.36 -4.60 5.52
CA ILE A 328 4.99 -4.92 5.93
C ILE A 328 4.81 -4.42 7.35
N LYS A 329 4.02 -3.36 7.54
CA LYS A 329 3.85 -2.74 8.86
C LYS A 329 2.87 -3.48 9.77
N GLU A 330 3.08 -3.27 11.07
CA GLU A 330 2.10 -3.55 12.11
C GLU A 330 0.77 -2.86 11.78
N GLY A 331 -0.34 -3.53 12.08
CA GLY A 331 -1.67 -3.12 11.64
C GLY A 331 -2.21 -3.95 10.49
N THR A 332 -1.34 -4.57 9.68
CA THR A 332 -1.74 -5.32 8.49
C THR A 332 -1.89 -6.81 8.76
N THR A 333 -2.87 -7.46 8.13
CA THR A 333 -3.17 -8.89 8.30
C THR A 333 -3.41 -9.63 6.98
N GLY A 334 -3.00 -10.89 6.91
CA GLY A 334 -3.53 -11.86 5.95
C GLY A 334 -3.11 -11.61 4.50
N GLY A 335 -2.02 -10.88 4.28
CA GLY A 335 -1.49 -10.62 2.96
C GLY A 335 -0.56 -11.73 2.45
N GLN A 336 -0.09 -11.57 1.21
CA GLN A 336 0.79 -12.53 0.57
C GLN A 336 1.95 -11.82 -0.12
N LEU A 337 3.17 -12.30 0.10
CA LEU A 337 4.38 -11.90 -0.61
C LEU A 337 4.93 -13.13 -1.34
N THR A 338 4.67 -13.23 -2.66
CA THR A 338 4.89 -14.47 -3.41
C THR A 338 5.73 -14.33 -4.66
N GLY A 339 6.75 -15.17 -4.83
CA GLY A 339 7.50 -15.25 -6.09
C GLY A 339 8.25 -13.97 -6.49
N ASN A 340 8.54 -13.06 -5.56
CA ASN A 340 9.25 -11.81 -5.84
C ASN A 340 10.77 -12.05 -5.85
N THR A 341 11.50 -11.14 -6.50
CA THR A 341 12.96 -11.13 -6.51
C THR A 341 13.51 -9.85 -5.89
N PHE A 342 14.50 -9.99 -5.00
CA PHE A 342 15.11 -8.88 -4.25
C PHE A 342 16.62 -8.83 -4.47
N ASP A 343 17.17 -7.62 -4.62
CA ASP A 343 18.61 -7.36 -4.57
C ASP A 343 18.90 -6.23 -3.57
N GLY A 344 19.49 -6.59 -2.44
CA GLY A 344 19.78 -5.67 -1.33
C GLY A 344 21.08 -4.87 -1.47
N ALA A 345 21.80 -4.99 -2.59
CA ALA A 345 23.14 -4.40 -2.74
C ALA A 345 23.22 -2.88 -2.48
N ALA A 346 22.13 -2.16 -2.74
CA ALA A 346 22.05 -0.71 -2.55
C ALA A 346 21.47 -0.27 -1.19
N MET A 347 21.04 -1.22 -0.34
CA MET A 347 20.53 -0.88 0.98
C MET A 347 21.60 -0.14 1.77
N THR A 348 21.20 0.71 2.71
CA THR A 348 22.13 1.51 3.52
C THR A 348 21.64 1.70 4.95
N GLY A 349 22.54 2.15 5.83
CA GLY A 349 22.21 2.38 7.23
C GLY A 349 22.07 1.10 8.05
N SER A 350 21.65 1.28 9.30
CA SER A 350 21.37 0.20 10.27
C SER A 350 19.87 0.07 10.59
N TYR A 351 19.02 0.83 9.92
CA TYR A 351 17.57 0.86 10.13
C TYR A 351 16.83 -0.14 9.24
N ALA A 352 17.48 -0.57 8.15
CA ALA A 352 16.97 -1.52 7.17
C ALA A 352 18.11 -2.46 6.82
N ASP A 353 18.07 -3.67 7.38
CA ASP A 353 19.12 -4.67 7.23
C ASP A 353 18.60 -6.02 6.72
N SER A 354 17.35 -6.09 6.27
CA SER A 354 16.78 -7.25 5.57
C SER A 354 16.02 -6.90 4.29
N TRP A 355 15.81 -7.88 3.40
CA TRP A 355 15.02 -7.61 2.18
C TRP A 355 13.54 -7.37 2.48
N VAL A 356 13.05 -8.06 3.51
CA VAL A 356 11.65 -8.06 3.91
C VAL A 356 11.58 -8.03 5.42
N ASP A 357 10.96 -6.99 5.98
CA ASP A 357 10.63 -6.93 7.40
C ASP A 357 9.11 -7.03 7.60
N VAL A 358 8.68 -8.07 8.31
CA VAL A 358 7.27 -8.41 8.53
C VAL A 358 6.86 -8.06 9.96
N LYS A 359 6.16 -6.93 10.09
CA LYS A 359 5.57 -6.45 11.35
C LYS A 359 4.06 -6.69 11.42
N GLY A 360 3.43 -7.13 10.33
CA GLY A 360 2.03 -7.56 10.27
C GLY A 360 1.80 -8.99 10.78
N ASN A 361 0.55 -9.48 10.65
CA ASN A 361 0.16 -10.82 11.09
C ASN A 361 -0.40 -11.69 9.96
N GLY A 362 -0.28 -13.02 10.08
CA GLY A 362 -0.96 -13.94 9.17
C GLY A 362 -0.49 -13.85 7.71
N TRP A 363 0.72 -13.33 7.46
CA TRP A 363 1.24 -13.17 6.10
C TRP A 363 1.85 -14.47 5.58
N LEU A 364 1.58 -14.78 4.31
CA LEU A 364 2.25 -15.85 3.59
C LEU A 364 3.42 -15.28 2.77
N ILE A 365 4.64 -15.63 3.15
CA ILE A 365 5.88 -15.25 2.50
C ILE A 365 6.43 -16.47 1.76
N LYS A 366 6.12 -16.59 0.46
CA LYS A 366 6.32 -17.84 -0.28
C LYS A 366 7.08 -17.71 -1.59
N GLY A 367 8.07 -18.57 -1.82
CA GLY A 367 8.68 -18.69 -3.14
C GLY A 367 9.49 -17.48 -3.59
N ASN A 368 9.85 -16.57 -2.68
CA ASN A 368 10.63 -15.38 -3.02
C ASN A 368 12.12 -15.73 -3.13
N THR A 369 12.86 -14.96 -3.92
CA THR A 369 14.31 -15.10 -4.07
C THR A 369 15.01 -13.79 -3.72
N GLY A 370 15.93 -13.80 -2.76
CA GLY A 370 16.71 -12.63 -2.38
C GLY A 370 18.20 -12.87 -2.49
N ARG A 371 18.96 -11.80 -2.78
CA ARG A 371 20.42 -11.78 -2.74
C ARG A 371 21.01 -10.48 -2.20
N ASN A 372 22.25 -10.54 -1.72
CA ASN A 372 23.05 -9.39 -1.28
C ASN A 372 22.38 -8.59 -0.14
N SER A 373 21.96 -9.25 0.94
CA SER A 373 21.45 -8.56 2.13
C SER A 373 22.59 -7.93 2.94
N ARG A 374 22.28 -6.84 3.65
CA ARG A 374 23.21 -6.21 4.60
C ARG A 374 23.26 -6.89 5.96
N GLY A 375 22.22 -7.63 6.31
CA GLY A 375 22.06 -8.35 7.56
C GLY A 375 21.38 -9.67 7.26
N ASP A 376 20.07 -9.72 7.48
CA ASP A 376 19.25 -10.92 7.37
C ASP A 376 18.53 -11.01 6.02
N GLY A 377 18.11 -12.20 5.59
CA GLY A 377 17.26 -12.32 4.41
C GLY A 377 15.86 -11.75 4.66
N PHE A 378 15.16 -12.36 5.63
CA PHE A 378 13.81 -12.01 6.05
C PHE A 378 13.77 -11.78 7.56
N GLN A 379 12.99 -10.81 8.01
CA GLN A 379 12.79 -10.50 9.42
C GLN A 379 11.31 -10.50 9.82
N THR A 380 11.07 -10.76 11.10
CA THR A 380 9.85 -10.29 11.77
C THR A 380 10.21 -9.35 12.91
N HIS A 381 9.39 -8.32 13.11
CA HIS A 381 9.50 -7.42 14.24
C HIS A 381 8.15 -7.15 14.91
N ARG A 382 8.18 -6.98 16.23
CA ARG A 382 7.02 -6.49 16.99
C ARG A 382 7.18 -5.01 17.33
N ALA A 383 6.70 -4.14 16.44
CA ALA A 383 6.64 -2.70 16.68
C ALA A 383 5.43 -2.26 17.54
N ALA A 384 4.42 -3.12 17.68
CA ALA A 384 3.23 -2.89 18.49
C ALA A 384 2.73 -4.20 19.13
N ASP A 385 2.13 -4.12 20.32
CA ASP A 385 1.59 -5.30 21.01
C ASP A 385 0.54 -6.01 20.16
N GLY A 386 0.65 -7.34 20.08
CA GLY A 386 -0.24 -8.19 19.28
C GLY A 386 0.11 -8.28 17.79
N TRP A 387 1.22 -7.69 17.34
CA TRP A 387 1.67 -7.71 15.95
C TRP A 387 3.01 -8.45 15.74
N GLY A 388 3.35 -8.74 14.49
CA GLY A 388 4.53 -9.49 14.09
C GLY A 388 4.38 -11.01 14.33
N ASP A 389 3.19 -11.56 14.11
CA ASP A 389 2.82 -12.91 14.55
C ASP A 389 2.09 -13.75 13.49
N ASP A 390 2.07 -15.08 13.66
CA ASP A 390 1.36 -16.03 12.77
C ASP A 390 1.75 -15.90 11.27
N ASN A 391 2.97 -15.44 10.97
CA ASN A 391 3.45 -15.35 9.59
C ASN A 391 4.14 -16.64 9.17
N VAL A 392 4.02 -17.01 7.90
CA VAL A 392 4.63 -18.24 7.37
C VAL A 392 5.62 -17.94 6.25
N PHE A 393 6.84 -18.41 6.42
CA PHE A 393 7.92 -18.35 5.44
C PHE A 393 8.14 -19.75 4.86
N THR A 394 7.87 -19.96 3.56
CA THR A 394 7.97 -21.28 2.91
C THR A 394 8.49 -21.20 1.48
N ALA A 395 9.27 -22.20 1.08
CA ALA A 395 9.81 -22.34 -0.28
C ALA A 395 10.60 -21.12 -0.79
N ASN A 396 11.13 -20.26 0.08
CA ASN A 396 11.94 -19.11 -0.32
C ASN A 396 13.40 -19.53 -0.55
N THR A 397 14.09 -18.79 -1.42
CA THR A 397 15.54 -18.92 -1.65
C THR A 397 16.23 -17.66 -1.13
N ALA A 398 16.88 -17.77 0.02
CA ALA A 398 17.62 -16.69 0.66
C ALA A 398 19.14 -16.87 0.43
N ASP A 399 19.65 -16.26 -0.63
CA ASP A 399 21.09 -16.23 -0.89
C ASP A 399 21.72 -14.99 -0.28
N VAL A 400 21.81 -14.98 1.06
CA VAL A 400 21.97 -13.77 1.88
C VAL A 400 23.22 -12.98 1.51
N ASP A 401 24.36 -13.64 1.32
CA ASP A 401 25.66 -12.97 1.09
C ASP A 401 25.96 -11.88 2.11
N GLY A 402 25.64 -12.15 3.38
CA GLY A 402 25.57 -11.14 4.42
C GLY A 402 25.88 -11.71 5.80
N PRO A 403 26.07 -10.83 6.78
CA PRO A 403 26.52 -11.20 8.12
C PRO A 403 25.43 -11.88 8.96
N GLY A 404 24.15 -11.77 8.61
CA GLY A 404 23.04 -12.28 9.42
C GLY A 404 22.57 -13.69 9.04
N LEU A 405 21.28 -13.92 9.30
CA LEU A 405 20.53 -15.15 9.12
C LEU A 405 19.74 -15.15 7.81
N GLY A 406 19.32 -16.32 7.33
CA GLY A 406 18.27 -16.41 6.31
C GLY A 406 16.94 -15.85 6.81
N PHE A 407 16.54 -16.21 8.03
CA PHE A 407 15.30 -15.79 8.68
C PHE A 407 15.55 -15.41 10.15
N HIS A 408 15.32 -14.15 10.50
CA HIS A 408 15.53 -13.65 11.85
C HIS A 408 14.22 -13.14 12.46
N LEU A 409 13.67 -13.89 13.41
CA LEU A 409 12.34 -13.61 13.95
C LEU A 409 12.43 -12.98 15.35
N THR A 410 11.94 -11.74 15.49
CA THR A 410 12.01 -10.97 16.75
C THR A 410 10.67 -10.31 17.10
N PRO A 411 9.74 -11.03 17.74
CA PRO A 411 9.89 -12.35 18.34
C PRO A 411 9.64 -13.50 17.35
N VAL A 412 10.07 -14.71 17.75
CA VAL A 412 9.67 -15.95 17.08
C VAL A 412 8.15 -16.12 17.12
N ALA A 413 7.53 -16.03 18.30
CA ALA A 413 6.07 -16.17 18.48
C ALA A 413 5.47 -17.36 17.72
N ASP A 414 4.29 -17.22 17.10
CA ASP A 414 3.65 -18.26 16.29
C ASP A 414 4.11 -18.25 14.83
N ASN A 415 5.08 -17.40 14.47
CA ASN A 415 5.66 -17.38 13.14
C ASN A 415 6.34 -18.73 12.82
N VAL A 416 6.25 -19.12 11.55
CA VAL A 416 6.76 -20.38 11.05
C VAL A 416 7.80 -20.15 9.96
N VAL A 417 9.00 -20.70 10.17
CA VAL A 417 9.96 -20.94 9.08
C VAL A 417 9.83 -22.39 8.64
N ALA A 418 9.36 -22.64 7.43
CA ALA A 418 9.24 -23.99 6.91
C ALA A 418 10.61 -24.58 6.52
N CYS A 419 10.78 -25.89 6.62
CA CYS A 419 12.05 -26.56 6.26
C CYS A 419 12.31 -26.64 4.75
N ASP A 420 11.37 -26.21 3.91
CA ASP A 420 11.52 -26.18 2.45
C ASP A 420 12.11 -24.87 1.91
N ASN A 421 12.47 -23.93 2.79
CA ASN A 421 13.29 -22.78 2.41
C ASN A 421 14.74 -23.22 2.15
N THR A 422 15.40 -22.54 1.23
CA THR A 422 16.83 -22.70 0.94
C THR A 422 17.57 -21.46 1.42
N VAL A 423 18.58 -21.62 2.27
CA VAL A 423 19.44 -20.52 2.75
C VAL A 423 20.87 -20.81 2.34
N THR A 424 21.52 -19.84 1.70
CA THR A 424 22.93 -19.89 1.32
C THR A 424 23.64 -18.61 1.74
N ARG A 425 24.93 -18.71 2.06
CA ARG A 425 25.81 -17.56 2.34
C ARG A 425 25.30 -16.58 3.42
N ALA A 426 24.54 -17.08 4.38
CA ALA A 426 24.16 -16.37 5.60
C ALA A 426 25.17 -16.71 6.70
N ALA A 427 25.92 -15.73 7.21
CA ALA A 427 27.04 -16.00 8.13
C ALA A 427 26.58 -16.55 9.49
N GLU A 428 25.38 -16.18 9.95
CA GLU A 428 24.80 -16.71 11.19
C GLU A 428 23.91 -17.95 10.97
N GLY A 429 23.67 -18.33 9.71
CA GLY A 429 23.02 -19.59 9.35
C GLY A 429 21.56 -19.45 8.93
N PHE A 430 20.80 -20.53 9.09
CA PHE A 430 19.47 -20.68 8.49
C PHE A 430 18.42 -19.76 9.12
N ALA A 431 18.19 -19.89 10.42
CA ALA A 431 17.22 -19.10 11.18
C ALA A 431 17.53 -19.11 12.68
N ASN A 432 16.95 -18.20 13.45
CA ASN A 432 17.03 -18.17 14.93
C ASN A 432 15.97 -19.06 15.63
N THR A 433 15.31 -19.94 14.87
CA THR A 433 14.33 -20.91 15.37
C THR A 433 14.41 -22.20 14.54
N ASP A 434 13.92 -23.31 15.08
CA ASP A 434 13.84 -24.56 14.33
C ASP A 434 12.82 -24.47 13.19
N CYS A 435 13.20 -24.98 12.02
CA CYS A 435 12.26 -25.05 10.90
C CYS A 435 11.17 -26.11 11.15
N ARG A 436 9.99 -25.92 10.58
CA ARG A 436 8.85 -26.86 10.68
C ARG A 436 8.55 -27.50 9.32
N ARG A 437 8.25 -28.81 9.31
CA ARG A 437 7.82 -29.54 8.09
C ARG A 437 6.30 -29.51 7.86
N THR A 438 5.56 -29.33 8.94
CA THR A 438 4.09 -29.26 8.99
C THR A 438 3.73 -28.05 9.83
N TRP A 439 2.81 -27.24 9.33
CA TRP A 439 2.40 -26.00 9.96
C TRP A 439 0.98 -25.64 9.52
#